data_AF-A0A968X6C1-F1
#
_entry.id   AF-A0A968X6C1-F1
#
_cell.length_a   1.000
_cell.length_b   1.000
_cell.length_c   1.000
_cell.angle_alpha   90.00
_cell.angle_beta   90.00
_cell.angle_gamma   90.00
#
_symmetry.space_group_name_H-M   'P 1'
#
loop_
_entity.id
_entity.type
_entity.pdbx_description
1 polymer ?
#
loop_
_entity_poly.entity_id
_entity_poly.type
_entity_poly.pdbx_seq_one_letter_code
_entity_poly.pdbx_strand_id
1 'polypeptide(L)'
;MANLFPDTKGPARNDPADSATRGLFITLHSYSDLVLFPYGDATSSGYTPNDAQLRALAFRLSYFNNYVTGTGDEVLYATTGTTDDWVYGTLGAPSFTFEIGPANGACSGFTPAYGCQDSTFWPLNKDAFVYAAKSAQQPYITASGPSALTPALNLTTTTTAAGNSVIVNAVIDDGRLGNALASVGRPAVQAISAAELYVDTPPWAGGTPIAMTAQDGTFNTSSEIATAVLNTSGWSAGRHTLFVRGRDSANNWGPTTAQWLTITANAPTATPTQTPAVSPTPSPTGPPRPTSPPLPTPTPRPGTVQINFQPINAPFFPGFLMDVGDAFANRGNGYGYGWSSHNATNTRDRNAGDAPDQRYDTFAFMQRGAARSWEIALPNGHYEVTIVAGDAITTNSIYKIAAEGVLVVDGVPTSNTRWLLGKAVVRITDGRLTIDNAPGSSNNKLGFIEIVPSPALAEPPNVPTNTLSMQTSLNVTMNANGARLDWALPGGVSQANNIVGFHIFRSNSARRDHAQLLTSELIRVSQKDAVRANNAPNAPVESYSFVDTTIQTNVEYNYWLVAVDALSATTDIGPVMESLQDRARLTYFPRVFRN
;
A
#
# COMPACT_ATOMS: atom_id res chain seq x y z
N MET A 1 -2.47 -30.92 0.97
CA MET A 1 -1.07 -30.58 1.24
C MET A 1 -0.08 -31.45 0.46
N ALA A 2 -0.21 -32.79 0.47
CA ALA A 2 0.66 -33.69 -0.31
C ALA A 2 0.64 -33.48 -1.86
N ASN A 3 -0.40 -32.83 -2.41
CA ASN A 3 -0.43 -32.44 -3.84
C ASN A 3 0.32 -31.11 -4.11
N LEU A 4 0.72 -30.37 -3.07
CA LEU A 4 1.39 -29.06 -3.18
C LEU A 4 2.87 -29.17 -2.82
N PHE A 5 3.21 -29.98 -1.81
CA PHE A 5 4.58 -30.23 -1.38
C PHE A 5 4.94 -31.68 -1.68
N PRO A 6 6.04 -31.94 -2.42
CA PRO A 6 6.57 -33.29 -2.54
C PRO A 6 7.09 -33.76 -1.18
N ASP A 7 7.01 -35.06 -0.92
CA ASP A 7 7.69 -35.67 0.21
C ASP A 7 9.20 -35.71 -0.07
N THR A 8 9.97 -34.98 0.73
CA THR A 8 11.43 -34.89 0.65
C THR A 8 12.12 -35.51 1.86
N LYS A 9 11.39 -36.20 2.72
CA LYS A 9 11.89 -36.77 3.96
C LYS A 9 11.95 -38.29 3.88
N GLY A 10 12.89 -38.90 4.60
CA GLY A 10 12.91 -40.34 4.78
C GLY A 10 11.80 -40.83 5.75
N PRO A 11 11.49 -42.14 5.72
CA PRO A 11 10.38 -42.73 6.46
C PRO A 11 10.56 -42.69 7.99
N ALA A 12 11.79 -42.52 8.50
CA ALA A 12 12.04 -42.44 9.93
C ALA A 12 11.89 -41.00 10.43
N ARG A 13 11.38 -40.82 11.65
CA ARG A 13 11.18 -39.49 12.27
C ARG A 13 12.44 -38.62 12.25
N ASN A 14 13.61 -39.25 12.42
CA ASN A 14 14.91 -38.60 12.46
C ASN A 14 15.62 -38.47 11.10
N ASP A 15 14.97 -38.81 9.99
CA ASP A 15 15.50 -38.53 8.67
C ASP A 15 15.35 -37.03 8.34
N PRO A 16 16.42 -36.34 7.89
CA PRO A 16 16.30 -34.96 7.46
C PRO A 16 15.54 -34.85 6.14
N ALA A 17 14.85 -33.73 5.98
CA ALA A 17 14.36 -33.31 4.68
C ALA A 17 15.55 -32.95 3.77
N ASP A 18 15.40 -33.18 2.47
CA ASP A 18 16.37 -32.75 1.46
C ASP A 18 16.59 -31.22 1.55
N SER A 19 17.85 -30.79 1.52
CA SER A 19 18.19 -29.35 1.50
C SER A 19 17.68 -28.63 0.24
N ALA A 20 17.39 -29.36 -0.84
CA ALA A 20 16.78 -28.86 -2.06
C ALA A 20 15.25 -28.73 -1.99
N THR A 21 14.62 -29.07 -0.85
CA THR A 21 13.18 -28.88 -0.61
C THR A 21 12.76 -27.47 -0.97
N ARG A 22 11.62 -27.33 -1.65
CA ARG A 22 11.04 -26.03 -2.03
C ARG A 22 9.67 -25.85 -1.40
N GLY A 23 9.30 -24.59 -1.25
CA GLY A 23 8.07 -24.18 -0.62
C GLY A 23 8.21 -24.11 0.89
N LEU A 24 7.24 -23.45 1.51
CA LEU A 24 7.11 -23.26 2.95
C LEU A 24 5.63 -23.16 3.28
N PHE A 25 5.26 -23.64 4.46
CA PHE A 25 3.89 -23.61 4.97
C PHE A 25 3.79 -22.69 6.19
N ILE A 26 2.76 -21.85 6.25
CA ILE A 26 2.42 -21.05 7.42
C ILE A 26 0.96 -21.34 7.76
N THR A 27 0.70 -21.68 9.02
CA THR A 27 -0.65 -21.72 9.59
C THR A 27 -0.84 -20.52 10.52
N LEU A 28 -1.94 -19.78 10.35
CA LEU A 28 -2.24 -18.61 11.15
C LEU A 28 -3.22 -18.98 12.25
N HIS A 29 -2.83 -18.70 13.48
CA HIS A 29 -3.58 -18.94 14.70
C HIS A 29 -3.71 -17.64 15.48
N SER A 30 -4.54 -17.64 16.51
CA SER A 30 -4.56 -16.60 17.53
C SER A 30 -4.69 -17.29 18.89
N TYR A 31 -4.02 -16.81 19.94
CA TYR A 31 -3.18 -15.62 20.08
C TYR A 31 -1.92 -15.98 20.88
N SER A 32 -0.90 -15.10 20.89
CA SER A 32 0.18 -14.98 21.90
C SER A 32 1.45 -14.26 21.39
N ASP A 33 1.45 -13.73 20.16
CA ASP A 33 2.63 -13.15 19.50
C ASP A 33 3.80 -14.15 19.41
N LEU A 34 3.53 -15.34 18.83
CA LEU A 34 4.50 -16.43 18.68
C LEU A 34 4.77 -16.79 17.22
N VAL A 35 6.02 -17.20 16.93
CA VAL A 35 6.38 -17.96 15.72
C VAL A 35 6.88 -19.32 16.18
N LEU A 36 6.04 -20.34 16.02
CA LEU A 36 6.34 -21.72 16.39
C LEU A 36 6.79 -22.51 15.17
N PHE A 37 7.65 -23.50 15.41
CA PHE A 37 8.06 -24.46 14.40
C PHE A 37 8.18 -25.88 14.98
N PRO A 38 8.16 -26.92 14.13
CA PRO A 38 8.24 -28.31 14.56
C PRO A 38 9.56 -28.68 15.26
N TYR A 39 9.59 -29.71 16.11
CA TYR A 39 8.41 -30.47 16.54
C TYR A 39 7.74 -29.78 17.73
N GLY A 40 6.42 -29.85 17.80
CA GLY A 40 5.65 -29.34 18.92
C GLY A 40 5.69 -30.24 20.15
N ASP A 41 6.13 -31.50 20.03
CA ASP A 41 6.16 -32.46 21.14
C ASP A 41 7.32 -32.19 22.12
N ALA A 42 7.31 -32.90 23.25
CA ALA A 42 8.27 -32.64 24.32
C ALA A 42 9.71 -32.74 23.80
N THR A 43 10.56 -31.74 24.11
CA THR A 43 11.96 -31.65 23.68
C THR A 43 12.80 -32.88 24.02
N SER A 44 12.45 -33.60 25.09
CA SER A 44 13.04 -34.91 25.45
C SER A 44 12.78 -36.01 24.41
N SER A 45 11.80 -35.83 23.53
CA SER A 45 11.47 -36.68 22.38
C SER A 45 12.33 -36.35 21.15
N GLY A 46 13.11 -35.26 21.20
CA GLY A 46 14.08 -34.86 20.19
C GLY A 46 13.59 -33.76 19.24
N TYR A 47 14.52 -32.88 18.86
CA TYR A 47 14.30 -31.86 17.84
C TYR A 47 14.17 -32.47 16.44
N THR A 48 13.70 -31.65 15.49
CA THR A 48 13.73 -32.03 14.08
C THR A 48 15.18 -32.20 13.59
N PRO A 49 15.44 -33.12 12.64
CA PRO A 49 16.75 -33.23 12.02
C PRO A 49 17.21 -31.96 11.27
N ASN A 50 16.27 -31.08 10.90
CA ASN A 50 16.54 -29.77 10.28
C ASN A 50 16.37 -28.59 11.27
N ASP A 51 16.48 -28.81 12.59
CA ASP A 51 16.19 -27.80 13.62
C ASP A 51 16.95 -26.49 13.39
N ALA A 52 18.27 -26.58 13.14
CA ALA A 52 19.10 -25.40 12.93
C ALA A 52 18.57 -24.52 11.76
N GLN A 53 18.12 -25.15 10.68
CA GLN A 53 17.58 -24.43 9.52
C GLN A 53 16.17 -23.89 9.76
N LEU A 54 15.28 -24.68 10.39
CA LEU A 54 13.93 -24.23 10.76
C LEU A 54 14.01 -23.06 11.73
N ARG A 55 14.89 -23.15 12.72
CA ARG A 55 15.13 -22.12 13.71
C ARG A 55 15.72 -20.87 13.07
N ALA A 56 16.70 -21.00 12.17
CA ALA A 56 17.20 -19.86 11.41
C ALA A 56 16.06 -19.14 10.68
N LEU A 57 15.20 -19.88 9.96
CA LEU A 57 14.07 -19.30 9.26
C LEU A 57 13.03 -18.68 10.20
N ALA A 58 12.68 -19.34 11.31
CA ALA A 58 11.75 -18.80 12.30
C ALA A 58 12.22 -17.46 12.86
N PHE A 59 13.51 -17.34 13.22
CA PHE A 59 14.09 -16.09 13.71
C PHE A 59 14.19 -15.00 12.63
N ARG A 60 14.40 -15.37 11.36
CA ARG A 60 14.32 -14.40 10.25
C ARG A 60 12.89 -13.87 10.08
N LEU A 61 11.88 -14.73 10.27
CA LEU A 61 10.47 -14.35 10.19
C LEU A 61 10.06 -13.47 11.37
N SER A 62 10.47 -13.81 12.59
CA SER A 62 10.11 -13.04 13.78
C SER A 62 10.87 -11.72 13.96
N TYR A 63 11.90 -11.47 13.13
CA TYR A 63 12.56 -10.16 13.07
C TYR A 63 11.57 -9.01 12.82
N PHE A 64 10.56 -9.24 11.98
CA PHE A 64 9.65 -8.19 11.54
C PHE A 64 8.57 -7.83 12.56
N ASN A 65 8.13 -8.80 13.36
CA ASN A 65 7.00 -8.64 14.29
C ASN A 65 7.43 -8.73 15.77
N ASN A 66 8.69 -9.10 16.03
CA ASN A 66 9.25 -9.36 17.35
C ASN A 66 8.48 -10.41 18.15
N TYR A 67 7.94 -11.43 17.46
CA TYR A 67 7.24 -12.53 18.11
C TYR A 67 8.21 -13.49 18.81
N VAL A 68 7.79 -14.04 19.95
CA VAL A 68 8.56 -15.06 20.68
C VAL A 68 8.67 -16.30 19.81
N THR A 69 9.90 -16.80 19.66
CA THR A 69 10.23 -17.83 18.66
C THR A 69 10.84 -19.07 19.30
N GLY A 70 10.34 -20.24 18.93
CA GLY A 70 10.84 -21.54 19.40
C GLY A 70 9.90 -22.67 18.99
N THR A 71 10.22 -23.90 19.40
CA THR A 71 9.24 -25.00 19.32
C THR A 71 8.10 -24.79 20.31
N GLY A 72 6.96 -25.46 20.11
CA GLY A 72 5.81 -25.37 21.02
C GLY A 72 6.18 -25.66 22.48
N ASP A 73 6.93 -26.73 22.74
CA ASP A 73 7.40 -27.11 24.08
C ASP A 73 8.40 -26.12 24.68
N GLU A 74 9.26 -25.49 23.87
CA GLU A 74 10.28 -24.55 24.34
C GLU A 74 9.69 -23.24 24.87
N VAL A 75 8.62 -22.74 24.24
CA VAL A 75 8.08 -21.40 24.54
C VAL A 75 6.66 -21.42 25.12
N LEU A 76 6.00 -22.58 25.13
CA LEU A 76 4.61 -22.70 25.56
C LEU A 76 4.30 -24.04 26.26
N TYR A 77 4.00 -25.10 25.50
CA TYR A 77 3.74 -26.45 25.99
C TYR A 77 3.85 -27.49 24.86
N ALA A 78 4.17 -28.74 25.23
CA ALA A 78 4.23 -29.86 24.29
C ALA A 78 2.86 -30.17 23.64
N THR A 79 2.87 -30.42 22.34
CA THR A 79 1.71 -30.79 21.52
C THR A 79 2.05 -31.95 20.59
N THR A 80 1.05 -32.71 20.14
CA THR A 80 1.22 -33.74 19.11
C THR A 80 0.10 -33.62 18.10
N GLY A 81 0.37 -33.97 16.84
CA GLY A 81 -0.63 -33.93 15.77
C GLY A 81 -0.97 -32.53 15.25
N THR A 82 -0.11 -31.54 15.50
CA THR A 82 -0.25 -30.21 14.92
C THR A 82 0.02 -30.22 13.42
N THR A 83 -0.55 -29.24 12.71
CA THR A 83 -0.45 -29.17 11.24
C THR A 83 0.99 -28.98 10.79
N ASP A 84 1.75 -28.13 11.49
CA ASP A 84 3.17 -27.92 11.21
C ASP A 84 3.99 -29.20 11.45
N ASP A 85 3.79 -29.91 12.55
CA ASP A 85 4.46 -31.20 12.80
C ASP A 85 4.19 -32.22 11.71
N TRP A 86 2.94 -32.31 11.25
CA TRP A 86 2.58 -33.24 10.18
C TRP A 86 3.21 -32.83 8.84
N VAL A 87 3.19 -31.54 8.50
CA VAL A 87 3.76 -31.04 7.24
C VAL A 87 5.26 -31.28 7.19
N TYR A 88 6.01 -30.94 8.24
CA TYR A 88 7.43 -31.23 8.30
C TYR A 88 7.69 -32.74 8.40
N GLY A 89 7.03 -33.43 9.33
CA GLY A 89 7.31 -34.83 9.65
C GLY A 89 6.94 -35.81 8.54
N THR A 90 5.96 -35.46 7.70
CA THR A 90 5.49 -36.30 6.59
C THR A 90 6.03 -35.86 5.24
N LEU A 91 6.18 -34.55 5.00
CA LEU A 91 6.55 -34.04 3.67
C LEU A 91 7.94 -33.42 3.63
N GLY A 92 8.56 -33.15 4.79
CA GLY A 92 9.85 -32.46 4.85
C GLY A 92 9.77 -30.98 4.50
N ALA A 93 8.58 -30.39 4.36
CA ALA A 93 8.43 -28.96 4.07
C ALA A 93 8.59 -28.13 5.36
N PRO A 94 9.36 -27.02 5.34
CA PRO A 94 9.39 -26.07 6.45
C PRO A 94 7.99 -25.54 6.75
N SER A 95 7.60 -25.60 8.01
CA SER A 95 6.26 -25.21 8.45
C SER A 95 6.30 -24.41 9.75
N PHE A 96 5.46 -23.38 9.84
CA PHE A 96 5.44 -22.46 10.98
C PHE A 96 4.01 -22.16 11.41
N THR A 97 3.79 -22.03 12.71
CA THR A 97 2.55 -21.54 13.29
C THR A 97 2.77 -20.12 13.79
N PHE A 98 2.00 -19.16 13.26
CA PHE A 98 2.00 -17.78 13.76
C PHE A 98 0.81 -17.61 14.70
N GLU A 99 1.07 -17.39 15.98
CA GLU A 99 0.04 -17.03 16.98
C GLU A 99 -0.11 -15.51 16.98
N ILE A 100 -1.07 -14.99 16.22
CA ILE A 100 -1.22 -13.56 15.99
C ILE A 100 -1.97 -12.91 17.13
N GLY A 101 -1.38 -11.83 17.64
CA GLY A 101 -1.97 -10.91 18.59
C GLY A 101 -1.54 -11.21 20.03
N PRO A 102 -1.41 -10.17 20.87
CA PRO A 102 -1.00 -10.32 22.26
C PRO A 102 -2.07 -10.98 23.12
N ALA A 103 -1.68 -11.42 24.31
CA ALA A 103 -2.61 -11.89 25.34
C ALA A 103 -3.43 -10.77 25.99
N ASN A 104 -2.98 -9.51 25.91
CA ASN A 104 -3.62 -8.36 26.56
C ASN A 104 -3.63 -7.13 25.64
N GLY A 105 -4.61 -6.24 25.85
CA GLY A 105 -4.72 -4.96 25.11
C GLY A 105 -5.87 -4.94 24.08
N ALA A 106 -5.97 -3.84 23.32
CA ALA A 106 -7.10 -3.59 22.42
C ALA A 106 -7.18 -4.56 21.23
N CYS A 107 -6.04 -5.08 20.78
CA CYS A 107 -5.94 -6.06 19.70
C CYS A 107 -5.48 -7.43 20.22
N SER A 108 -6.07 -7.89 21.34
CA SER A 108 -5.68 -9.12 22.01
C SER A 108 -6.74 -10.21 21.97
N GLY A 109 -6.33 -11.44 22.30
CA GLY A 109 -7.24 -12.56 22.47
C GLY A 109 -7.75 -13.14 21.14
N PHE A 110 -8.78 -14.00 21.24
CA PHE A 110 -9.36 -14.68 20.08
C PHE A 110 -10.32 -13.81 19.26
N THR A 111 -10.85 -12.73 19.85
CA THR A 111 -11.88 -11.88 19.22
C THR A 111 -11.48 -10.39 19.24
N PRO A 112 -10.32 -10.02 18.66
CA PRO A 112 -9.94 -8.63 18.54
C PRO A 112 -10.93 -7.87 17.62
N ALA A 113 -11.00 -6.55 17.76
CA ALA A 113 -11.82 -5.72 16.88
C ALA A 113 -11.33 -5.89 15.42
N TYR A 114 -12.26 -5.93 14.46
CA TYR A 114 -11.92 -6.10 13.04
C TYR A 114 -10.90 -5.06 12.54
N GLY A 115 -10.97 -3.83 13.05
CA GLY A 115 -10.02 -2.76 12.72
C GLY A 115 -8.55 -3.11 13.02
N CYS A 116 -8.29 -4.01 13.98
CA CYS A 116 -6.95 -4.50 14.29
C CYS A 116 -6.29 -5.26 13.12
N GLN A 117 -7.07 -5.81 12.20
CA GLN A 117 -6.52 -6.47 11.00
C GLN A 117 -5.69 -5.49 10.18
N ASP A 118 -6.27 -4.33 9.86
CA ASP A 118 -5.64 -3.34 8.99
C ASP A 118 -4.71 -2.41 9.77
N SER A 119 -5.04 -2.09 11.03
CA SER A 119 -4.24 -1.18 11.85
C SER A 119 -3.03 -1.82 12.51
N THR A 120 -3.02 -3.15 12.67
CA THR A 120 -2.04 -3.83 13.54
C THR A 120 -1.52 -5.12 12.91
N PHE A 121 -2.36 -6.14 12.73
CA PHE A 121 -1.88 -7.48 12.40
C PHE A 121 -1.27 -7.56 11.00
N TRP A 122 -1.90 -6.99 9.98
CA TRP A 122 -1.38 -7.02 8.62
C TRP A 122 -0.09 -6.20 8.46
N PRO A 123 -0.03 -4.92 8.88
CA PRO A 123 1.21 -4.14 8.82
C PRO A 123 2.37 -4.81 9.57
N LEU A 124 2.10 -5.45 10.71
CA LEU A 124 3.12 -6.08 11.54
C LEU A 124 3.69 -7.38 10.92
N ASN A 125 2.84 -8.19 10.27
CA ASN A 125 3.24 -9.53 9.79
C ASN A 125 3.55 -9.61 8.29
N LYS A 126 3.13 -8.63 7.49
CA LYS A 126 3.28 -8.65 6.02
C LYS A 126 4.71 -8.92 5.58
N ASP A 127 5.70 -8.25 6.16
CA ASP A 127 7.09 -8.36 5.72
C ASP A 127 7.71 -9.72 6.09
N ALA A 128 7.26 -10.34 7.18
CA ALA A 128 7.60 -11.73 7.49
C ALA A 128 7.08 -12.69 6.40
N PHE A 129 5.85 -12.51 5.94
CA PHE A 129 5.28 -13.34 4.87
C PHE A 129 5.97 -13.12 3.52
N VAL A 130 6.36 -11.89 3.21
CA VAL A 130 7.17 -11.59 2.02
C VAL A 130 8.55 -12.24 2.11
N TYR A 131 9.19 -12.21 3.29
CA TYR A 131 10.46 -12.91 3.51
C TYR A 131 10.32 -14.43 3.38
N ALA A 132 9.22 -15.00 3.88
CA ALA A 132 8.90 -16.41 3.74
C ALA A 132 8.81 -16.81 2.26
N ALA A 133 8.06 -16.03 1.46
CA ALA A 133 7.95 -16.24 0.02
C ALA A 133 9.31 -16.13 -0.70
N LYS A 134 10.14 -15.16 -0.30
CA LYS A 134 11.50 -14.97 -0.82
C LYS A 134 12.41 -16.16 -0.56
N SER A 135 12.26 -16.79 0.61
CA SER A 135 13.08 -17.93 1.05
C SER A 135 12.57 -19.28 0.53
N ALA A 136 11.32 -19.35 0.07
CA ALA A 136 10.65 -20.59 -0.34
C ALA A 136 11.36 -21.36 -1.48
N GLN A 137 12.25 -20.71 -2.24
CA GLN A 137 13.01 -21.40 -3.29
C GLN A 137 14.07 -22.36 -2.74
N GLN A 138 14.69 -22.04 -1.59
CA GLN A 138 15.73 -22.83 -0.92
C GLN A 138 15.71 -22.61 0.61
N PRO A 139 14.58 -22.87 1.30
CA PRO A 139 14.33 -22.44 2.67
C PRO A 139 15.30 -23.03 3.69
N TYR A 140 15.81 -24.24 3.48
CA TYR A 140 16.80 -24.87 4.35
C TYR A 140 18.24 -24.37 4.16
N ILE A 141 18.49 -23.54 3.15
CA ILE A 141 19.82 -23.02 2.83
C ILE A 141 19.84 -21.51 3.07
N THR A 142 18.90 -20.79 2.47
CA THR A 142 19.00 -19.33 2.39
C THR A 142 18.72 -18.62 3.70
N ALA A 143 17.90 -19.19 4.57
CA ALA A 143 17.53 -18.55 5.83
C ALA A 143 18.70 -18.42 6.82
N SER A 144 19.70 -19.31 6.71
CA SER A 144 20.90 -19.32 7.54
C SER A 144 21.89 -18.23 7.16
N GLY A 145 21.80 -17.65 5.96
CA GLY A 145 22.68 -16.57 5.51
C GLY A 145 22.05 -15.18 5.63
N PRO A 146 22.82 -14.13 5.33
CA PRO A 146 22.45 -12.74 5.58
C PRO A 146 21.40 -12.21 4.59
N SER A 147 20.60 -11.25 5.03
CA SER A 147 19.60 -10.63 4.16
C SER A 147 20.20 -9.51 3.32
N ALA A 148 20.10 -9.61 2.00
CA ALA A 148 20.25 -8.44 1.13
C ALA A 148 18.98 -7.57 1.24
N LEU A 149 19.11 -6.28 1.49
CA LEU A 149 17.96 -5.44 1.85
C LEU A 149 17.42 -4.62 0.67
N THR A 150 16.10 -4.46 0.62
CA THR A 150 15.40 -3.41 -0.17
C THR A 150 14.77 -2.42 0.81
N PRO A 151 14.87 -1.09 0.55
CA PRO A 151 15.41 -0.43 -0.64
C PRO A 151 16.94 -0.37 -0.71
N ALA A 152 17.67 -1.04 0.18
CA ALA A 152 19.12 -0.93 0.25
C ALA A 152 19.91 -1.50 -0.95
N LEU A 153 19.23 -2.05 -1.97
CA LEU A 153 19.75 -2.29 -3.31
C LEU A 153 19.67 -0.97 -4.10
N ASN A 154 20.66 -0.10 -3.90
CA ASN A 154 20.74 1.23 -4.48
C ASN A 154 21.50 1.21 -5.80
N LEU A 155 20.85 1.64 -6.88
CA LEU A 155 21.49 1.87 -8.16
C LEU A 155 21.77 3.36 -8.31
N THR A 156 22.91 3.73 -8.90
CA THR A 156 23.14 5.15 -9.31
C THR A 156 22.07 5.67 -10.27
N THR A 157 21.45 4.76 -11.04
CA THR A 157 20.25 5.03 -11.82
C THR A 157 19.47 3.74 -12.05
N THR A 158 18.13 3.83 -12.04
CA THR A 158 17.24 2.72 -12.41
C THR A 158 16.92 2.69 -13.91
N THR A 159 17.35 3.72 -14.66
CA THR A 159 17.19 3.82 -16.12
C THR A 159 18.44 4.41 -16.77
N THR A 160 19.02 3.74 -17.76
CA THR A 160 20.24 4.22 -18.43
C THR A 160 20.30 3.77 -19.89
N ALA A 161 21.04 4.48 -20.73
CA ALA A 161 21.37 3.99 -22.07
C ALA A 161 22.43 2.89 -22.01
N ALA A 162 22.39 1.96 -22.97
CA ALA A 162 23.41 0.92 -23.09
C ALA A 162 24.81 1.54 -23.24
N GLY A 163 25.79 0.98 -22.53
CA GLY A 163 27.17 1.47 -22.53
C GLY A 163 27.54 2.35 -21.33
N ASN A 164 26.55 2.83 -20.56
CA ASN A 164 26.80 3.54 -19.32
C ASN A 164 27.17 2.57 -18.19
N SER A 165 27.92 3.06 -17.21
CA SER A 165 28.20 2.31 -15.97
C SER A 165 27.09 2.57 -14.94
N VAL A 166 26.65 1.52 -14.26
CA VAL A 166 25.70 1.59 -13.14
C VAL A 166 26.38 1.04 -11.89
N ILE A 167 26.42 1.83 -10.82
CA ILE A 167 26.93 1.35 -9.53
C ILE A 167 25.75 0.76 -8.78
N VAL A 168 25.94 -0.45 -8.27
CA VAL A 168 24.98 -1.20 -7.48
C VAL A 168 25.56 -1.34 -6.08
N ASN A 169 24.89 -0.73 -5.10
CA ASN A 169 25.20 -0.90 -3.68
C ASN A 169 24.10 -1.74 -3.04
N ALA A 170 24.46 -2.66 -2.16
CA ALA A 170 23.53 -3.51 -1.43
C ALA A 170 23.93 -3.57 0.04
N VAL A 171 23.02 -3.22 0.95
CA VAL A 171 23.23 -3.55 2.37
C VAL A 171 22.95 -5.04 2.56
N ILE A 172 23.93 -5.74 3.11
CA ILE A 172 23.90 -7.15 3.47
C ILE A 172 23.96 -7.23 4.99
N ASP A 173 22.92 -7.77 5.62
CA ASP A 173 22.77 -7.76 7.07
C ASP A 173 22.42 -9.15 7.61
N ASP A 174 23.33 -9.72 8.40
CA ASP A 174 23.11 -10.99 9.08
C ASP A 174 22.35 -10.85 10.39
N GLY A 175 22.33 -9.65 10.97
CA GLY A 175 21.71 -9.33 12.26
C GLY A 175 20.18 -9.33 12.28
N ARG A 176 19.52 -9.46 11.12
CA ARG A 176 18.05 -9.48 10.99
C ARG A 176 17.43 -10.77 11.51
N LEU A 177 17.45 -10.95 12.82
CA LEU A 177 16.89 -12.08 13.55
C LEU A 177 16.07 -11.54 14.73
N GLY A 178 14.87 -12.08 14.96
CA GLY A 178 14.01 -11.74 16.09
C GLY A 178 14.76 -11.77 17.42
N ASN A 179 14.36 -10.91 18.35
CA ASN A 179 15.09 -10.68 19.60
C ASN A 179 14.19 -10.69 20.85
N ALA A 180 12.95 -11.19 20.74
CA ALA A 180 12.05 -11.33 21.86
C ALA A 180 12.68 -12.22 22.95
N LEU A 181 12.68 -11.73 24.20
CA LEU A 181 13.47 -12.29 25.32
C LEU A 181 13.18 -13.75 25.65
N ALA A 182 11.94 -14.20 25.45
CA ALA A 182 11.52 -15.58 25.72
C ALA A 182 11.80 -16.55 24.57
N SER A 183 12.42 -16.08 23.48
CA SER A 183 12.73 -16.94 22.33
C SER A 183 13.89 -17.88 22.64
N VAL A 184 13.84 -19.10 22.10
CA VAL A 184 14.81 -20.15 22.40
C VAL A 184 15.65 -20.48 21.17
N GLY A 185 16.97 -20.58 21.36
CA GLY A 185 17.92 -21.03 20.33
C GLY A 185 18.16 -20.02 19.19
N ARG A 186 18.08 -18.71 19.47
CA ARG A 186 18.42 -17.67 18.49
C ARG A 186 19.79 -17.93 17.83
N PRO A 187 19.89 -18.00 16.49
CA PRO A 187 21.16 -18.20 15.80
C PRO A 187 22.17 -17.09 16.11
N ALA A 188 23.46 -17.43 16.06
CA ALA A 188 24.54 -16.48 16.23
C ALA A 188 24.68 -15.61 14.97
N VAL A 189 24.72 -14.30 15.16
CA VAL A 189 25.02 -13.34 14.09
C VAL A 189 26.48 -13.47 13.67
N GLN A 190 26.71 -13.56 12.36
CA GLN A 190 28.01 -13.71 11.75
C GLN A 190 28.44 -12.42 11.04
N ALA A 191 29.75 -12.26 10.82
CA ALA A 191 30.24 -11.21 9.92
C ALA A 191 29.90 -11.58 8.46
N ILE A 192 29.73 -10.59 7.59
CA ILE A 192 29.64 -10.82 6.15
C ILE A 192 31.04 -11.24 5.65
N SER A 193 31.09 -12.14 4.67
CA SER A 193 32.34 -12.58 4.04
C SER A 193 32.37 -12.40 2.53
N ALA A 194 31.20 -12.30 1.88
CA ALA A 194 31.10 -12.05 0.45
C ALA A 194 29.73 -11.51 0.06
N ALA A 195 29.63 -10.92 -1.14
CA ALA A 195 28.36 -10.61 -1.78
C ALA A 195 28.49 -10.77 -3.31
N GLU A 196 27.38 -11.14 -3.94
CA GLU A 196 27.31 -11.39 -5.38
C GLU A 196 26.07 -10.73 -5.98
N LEU A 197 26.26 -10.22 -7.19
CA LEU A 197 25.25 -9.66 -8.07
C LEU A 197 25.06 -10.56 -9.29
N TYR A 198 23.83 -10.68 -9.77
CA TYR A 198 23.47 -11.43 -10.97
C TYR A 198 22.57 -10.57 -11.86
N VAL A 199 22.63 -10.78 -13.18
CA VAL A 199 21.83 -10.05 -14.17
C VAL A 199 20.94 -11.04 -14.91
N ASP A 200 19.63 -10.80 -14.88
CA ASP A 200 18.50 -11.53 -15.48
C ASP A 200 18.31 -12.98 -15.05
N THR A 201 19.40 -13.73 -14.90
CA THR A 201 19.39 -15.12 -14.47
C THR A 201 19.84 -15.19 -13.00
N PRO A 202 18.97 -15.59 -12.06
CA PRO A 202 19.32 -15.70 -10.66
C PRO A 202 20.28 -16.89 -10.40
N PRO A 203 20.93 -16.97 -9.22
CA PRO A 203 21.89 -18.02 -8.88
C PRO A 203 21.34 -19.44 -9.02
N TRP A 204 20.10 -19.69 -8.57
CA TRP A 204 19.50 -21.03 -8.66
C TRP A 204 19.11 -21.45 -10.08
N ALA A 205 19.16 -20.52 -11.04
CA ALA A 205 18.91 -20.79 -12.45
C ALA A 205 20.21 -20.86 -13.27
N GLY A 206 21.37 -20.91 -12.60
CA GLY A 206 22.67 -20.98 -13.26
C GLY A 206 23.20 -19.63 -13.75
N GLY A 207 22.76 -18.53 -13.15
CA GLY A 207 23.29 -17.20 -13.45
C GLY A 207 24.77 -17.07 -13.10
N THR A 208 25.48 -16.23 -13.84
CA THR A 208 26.91 -15.96 -13.59
C THR A 208 27.06 -14.92 -12.48
N PRO A 209 27.81 -15.20 -11.41
CA PRO A 209 28.03 -14.24 -10.33
C PRO A 209 28.96 -13.11 -10.75
N ILE A 210 28.60 -11.89 -10.36
CA ILE A 210 29.46 -10.72 -10.35
C ILE A 210 29.83 -10.47 -8.89
N ALA A 211 31.09 -10.68 -8.54
CA ALA A 211 31.57 -10.44 -7.19
C ALA A 211 31.42 -8.95 -6.82
N MET A 212 30.89 -8.68 -5.63
CA MET A 212 30.81 -7.35 -5.05
C MET A 212 31.93 -7.15 -4.04
N THR A 213 32.34 -5.91 -3.84
CA THR A 213 33.36 -5.53 -2.86
C THR A 213 32.74 -4.79 -1.69
N ALA A 214 33.24 -4.96 -0.47
CA ALA A 214 32.85 -4.13 0.65
C ALA A 214 33.18 -2.65 0.38
N GLN A 215 32.28 -1.74 0.73
CA GLN A 215 32.43 -0.31 0.50
C GLN A 215 33.63 0.28 1.25
N ASP A 216 33.93 -0.24 2.44
CA ASP A 216 35.08 0.14 3.26
C ASP A 216 36.36 -0.66 2.93
N GLY A 217 36.27 -1.58 1.96
CA GLY A 217 37.37 -2.39 1.48
C GLY A 217 37.50 -3.77 2.12
N THR A 218 36.77 -4.14 3.19
CA THR A 218 36.84 -5.49 3.75
C THR A 218 35.54 -5.91 4.43
N PHE A 219 34.95 -7.03 3.99
CA PHE A 219 33.85 -7.66 4.71
C PHE A 219 34.32 -8.22 6.06
N ASN A 220 33.93 -7.58 7.17
CA ASN A 220 34.35 -7.97 8.51
C ASN A 220 33.33 -7.69 9.64
N THR A 221 32.20 -7.03 9.32
CA THR A 221 31.11 -6.76 10.26
C THR A 221 29.84 -7.51 9.89
N SER A 222 28.86 -7.58 10.79
CA SER A 222 27.59 -8.29 10.57
C SER A 222 26.60 -7.57 9.64
N SER A 223 26.88 -6.31 9.29
CA SER A 223 26.07 -5.53 8.36
C SER A 223 26.99 -4.64 7.53
N GLU A 224 27.01 -4.87 6.22
CA GLU A 224 28.00 -4.32 5.30
C GLU A 224 27.33 -3.77 4.05
N ILE A 225 27.94 -2.75 3.44
CA ILE A 225 27.54 -2.27 2.12
C ILE A 225 28.45 -2.96 1.09
N ALA A 226 27.86 -3.82 0.26
CA ALA A 226 28.52 -4.41 -0.89
C ALA A 226 28.30 -3.54 -2.14
N THR A 227 29.34 -3.31 -2.92
CA THR A 227 29.32 -2.48 -4.13
C THR A 227 29.79 -3.28 -5.35
N ALA A 228 29.13 -3.08 -6.49
CA ALA A 228 29.59 -3.53 -7.80
C ALA A 228 29.35 -2.46 -8.87
N VAL A 229 30.20 -2.43 -9.89
CA VAL A 229 30.02 -1.55 -11.07
C VAL A 229 29.65 -2.41 -12.26
N LEU A 230 28.45 -2.20 -12.80
CA LEU A 230 27.95 -2.86 -13.99
C LEU A 230 28.29 -2.04 -15.23
N ASN A 231 28.95 -2.66 -16.20
CA ASN A 231 29.07 -2.13 -17.55
C ASN A 231 27.88 -2.63 -18.39
N THR A 232 27.02 -1.70 -18.82
CA THR A 232 25.83 -2.04 -19.63
C THR A 232 26.11 -2.06 -21.14
N SER A 233 27.38 -2.05 -21.55
CA SER A 233 27.76 -2.17 -22.96
C SER A 233 27.22 -3.46 -23.56
N GLY A 234 26.52 -3.33 -24.69
CA GLY A 234 25.92 -4.48 -25.39
C GLY A 234 24.64 -5.03 -24.76
N TRP A 235 24.12 -4.41 -23.69
CA TRP A 235 22.83 -4.80 -23.14
C TRP A 235 21.70 -4.36 -24.08
N SER A 236 20.71 -5.22 -24.25
CA SER A 236 19.52 -4.92 -25.05
C SER A 236 18.66 -3.85 -24.38
N ALA A 237 17.97 -3.03 -25.17
CA ALA A 237 16.93 -2.17 -24.61
C ALA A 237 15.83 -3.00 -23.95
N GLY A 238 15.37 -2.56 -22.78
CA GLY A 238 14.36 -3.27 -22.00
C GLY A 238 14.68 -3.34 -20.51
N ARG A 239 13.88 -4.11 -19.80
CA ARG A 239 13.98 -4.28 -18.35
C ARG A 239 14.86 -5.48 -18.02
N HIS A 240 15.92 -5.24 -17.26
CA HIS A 240 16.81 -6.24 -16.72
C HIS A 240 16.57 -6.42 -15.21
N THR A 241 16.66 -7.65 -14.72
CA THR A 241 16.54 -7.96 -13.29
C THR A 241 17.93 -8.06 -12.68
N LEU A 242 18.21 -7.29 -11.65
CA LEU A 242 19.42 -7.45 -10.85
C LEU A 242 19.08 -8.25 -9.60
N PHE A 243 19.80 -9.32 -9.31
CA PHE A 243 19.67 -10.08 -8.07
C PHE A 243 20.91 -9.94 -7.22
N VAL A 244 20.77 -9.65 -5.93
CA VAL A 244 21.87 -9.59 -4.99
C VAL A 244 21.65 -10.54 -3.82
N ARG A 245 22.71 -11.23 -3.40
CA ARG A 245 22.77 -11.99 -2.15
C ARG A 245 24.11 -11.79 -1.46
N GLY A 246 24.10 -11.97 -0.14
CA GLY A 246 25.31 -11.98 0.68
C GLY A 246 25.63 -13.37 1.20
N ARG A 247 26.88 -13.54 1.64
CA ARG A 247 27.37 -14.70 2.37
C ARG A 247 27.97 -14.28 3.69
N ASP A 248 27.69 -15.01 4.75
CA ASP A 248 28.32 -14.80 6.05
C ASP A 248 29.69 -15.50 6.19
N SER A 249 30.36 -15.31 7.32
CA SER A 249 31.63 -15.96 7.68
C SER A 249 31.50 -17.46 7.96
N ALA A 250 30.27 -17.95 8.17
CA ALA A 250 29.96 -19.38 8.29
C ALA A 250 29.67 -20.04 6.93
N ASN A 251 29.89 -19.32 5.82
CA ASN A 251 29.71 -19.78 4.45
C ASN A 251 28.23 -20.03 4.04
N ASN A 252 27.28 -19.40 4.74
CA ASN A 252 25.86 -19.46 4.41
C ASN A 252 25.48 -18.31 3.47
N TRP A 253 24.89 -18.66 2.32
CA TRP A 253 24.32 -17.68 1.39
C TRP A 253 22.90 -17.33 1.79
N GLY A 254 22.57 -16.04 1.79
CA GLY A 254 21.22 -15.56 2.08
C GLY A 254 20.27 -15.55 0.89
N PRO A 255 18.98 -15.20 1.11
CA PRO A 255 17.99 -15.13 0.04
C PRO A 255 18.24 -13.92 -0.86
N THR A 256 18.09 -14.09 -2.18
CA THR A 256 18.34 -13.01 -3.14
C THR A 256 17.29 -11.93 -3.11
N THR A 257 17.70 -10.67 -3.06
CA THR A 257 16.83 -9.51 -3.32
C THR A 257 16.96 -9.08 -4.76
N ALA A 258 15.88 -8.61 -5.37
CA ALA A 258 15.87 -8.20 -6.77
C ALA A 258 15.50 -6.72 -6.95
N GLN A 259 16.10 -6.07 -7.96
CA GLN A 259 15.78 -4.70 -8.38
C GLN A 259 15.80 -4.61 -9.91
N TRP A 260 14.94 -3.76 -10.48
CA TRP A 260 14.92 -3.52 -11.92
C TRP A 260 15.94 -2.47 -12.35
N LEU A 261 16.62 -2.72 -13.48
CA LEU A 261 17.37 -1.74 -14.26
C LEU A 261 16.79 -1.69 -15.68
N THR A 262 16.39 -0.50 -16.13
CA THR A 262 15.86 -0.32 -17.50
C THR A 262 16.96 0.22 -18.41
N ILE A 263 17.26 -0.50 -19.49
CA ILE A 263 18.12 -0.02 -20.56
C ILE A 263 17.26 0.67 -21.62
N THR A 264 17.51 1.94 -21.89
CA THR A 264 16.79 2.67 -22.93
C THR A 264 17.31 2.28 -24.31
N ALA A 265 16.41 2.26 -25.30
CA ALA A 265 16.83 2.17 -26.69
C ALA A 265 17.70 3.39 -27.01
N ASN A 266 18.85 3.16 -27.65
CA ASN A 266 19.61 4.24 -28.25
C ASN A 266 18.66 5.00 -29.17
N ALA A 267 18.57 6.33 -29.00
CA ALA A 267 17.83 7.16 -29.94
C ALA A 267 18.31 6.79 -31.36
N PRO A 268 17.40 6.57 -32.34
CA PRO A 268 17.83 6.33 -33.69
C PRO A 268 18.77 7.46 -34.06
N THR A 269 20.03 7.13 -34.34
CA THR A 269 20.99 8.09 -34.88
C THR A 269 20.29 8.72 -36.06
N ALA A 270 20.09 10.03 -36.03
CA ALA A 270 19.48 10.75 -37.13
C ALA A 270 20.34 10.46 -38.37
N THR A 271 19.88 9.53 -39.20
CA THR A 271 20.40 9.38 -40.56
C THR A 271 20.27 10.76 -41.19
N PRO A 272 21.35 11.36 -41.74
CA PRO A 272 21.23 12.64 -42.40
C PRO A 272 20.14 12.55 -43.46
N THR A 273 19.12 13.40 -43.33
CA THR A 273 17.99 13.49 -44.23
C THR A 273 18.52 13.71 -45.65
N GLN A 274 18.50 12.64 -46.46
CA GLN A 274 18.68 12.81 -47.90
C GLN A 274 17.44 13.53 -48.45
N THR A 275 17.70 14.53 -49.27
CA THR A 275 16.74 15.31 -50.05
C THR A 275 15.75 14.38 -50.77
N PRO A 276 14.43 14.66 -50.74
CA PRO A 276 13.44 13.74 -51.27
C PRO A 276 13.57 13.62 -52.79
N ALA A 277 13.90 12.41 -53.27
CA ALA A 277 13.66 12.01 -54.64
C ALA A 277 12.22 11.50 -54.78
N VAL A 278 11.56 11.94 -55.84
CA VAL A 278 10.16 11.65 -56.17
C VAL A 278 9.97 10.13 -56.36
N SER A 279 8.99 9.55 -55.66
CA SER A 279 8.57 8.14 -55.84
C SER A 279 7.25 8.06 -56.61
N PRO A 280 7.09 7.12 -57.57
CA PRO A 280 5.81 6.86 -58.22
C PRO A 280 4.86 5.99 -57.37
N THR A 281 3.57 6.18 -57.67
CA THR A 281 2.30 5.62 -57.17
C THR A 281 2.30 4.12 -56.78
N PRO A 282 1.52 3.69 -55.75
CA PRO A 282 1.48 2.31 -55.27
C PRO A 282 0.50 1.42 -56.05
N SER A 283 0.72 0.10 -55.98
CA SER A 283 -0.25 -0.95 -56.35
C SER A 283 -0.47 -1.91 -55.16
N PRO A 284 -1.69 -2.45 -54.92
CA PRO A 284 -2.06 -3.11 -53.67
C PRO A 284 -2.07 -4.64 -53.76
N THR A 285 -1.55 -5.35 -52.76
CA THR A 285 -1.87 -6.76 -52.39
C THR A 285 -1.07 -7.14 -51.13
N GLY A 286 -1.54 -7.83 -50.08
CA GLY A 286 -2.82 -8.43 -49.66
C GLY A 286 -2.79 -8.62 -48.13
N PRO A 287 -3.83 -9.20 -47.49
CA PRO A 287 -3.99 -9.18 -46.03
C PRO A 287 -3.10 -10.21 -45.31
N PRO A 288 -2.55 -9.91 -44.11
CA PRO A 288 -1.86 -10.91 -43.31
C PRO A 288 -2.84 -11.83 -42.57
N ARG A 289 -2.44 -13.10 -42.48
CA ARG A 289 -3.07 -14.20 -41.72
C ARG A 289 -3.04 -13.92 -40.21
N PRO A 290 -4.10 -14.21 -39.44
CA PRO A 290 -4.08 -14.01 -37.99
C PRO A 290 -3.19 -15.06 -37.30
N THR A 291 -2.25 -14.59 -36.48
CA THR A 291 -1.53 -15.38 -35.48
C THR A 291 -2.16 -15.18 -34.09
N SER A 292 -2.28 -16.26 -33.33
CA SER A 292 -2.90 -16.34 -32.00
C SER A 292 -2.23 -15.42 -30.95
N PRO A 293 -2.98 -14.90 -29.96
CA PRO A 293 -2.43 -14.08 -28.87
C PRO A 293 -1.60 -14.92 -27.87
N PRO A 294 -0.52 -14.37 -27.27
CA PRO A 294 0.16 -15.02 -26.15
C PRO A 294 -0.68 -14.96 -24.86
N LEU A 295 -0.58 -16.04 -24.07
CA LEU A 295 -1.19 -16.18 -22.74
C LEU A 295 -0.52 -15.24 -21.72
N PRO A 296 -1.24 -14.59 -20.79
CA PRO A 296 -0.65 -13.60 -19.89
C PRO A 296 0.18 -14.25 -18.77
N THR A 297 1.42 -13.81 -18.64
CA THR A 297 2.30 -14.05 -17.48
C THR A 297 2.13 -12.91 -16.47
N PRO A 298 2.01 -13.16 -15.16
CA PRO A 298 1.77 -12.12 -14.16
C PRO A 298 2.94 -11.12 -14.07
N THR A 299 2.61 -9.82 -14.03
CA THR A 299 3.53 -8.68 -14.13
C THR A 299 3.63 -7.94 -12.79
N PRO A 300 4.82 -7.59 -12.25
CA PRO A 300 4.92 -6.61 -11.17
C PRO A 300 4.57 -5.21 -11.69
N ARG A 301 3.72 -4.47 -10.98
CA ARG A 301 3.06 -3.26 -11.49
C ARG A 301 4.07 -2.10 -11.70
N PRO A 302 4.29 -1.62 -12.93
CA PRO A 302 5.13 -0.45 -13.21
C PRO A 302 4.57 0.84 -12.58
N GLY A 303 5.44 1.72 -12.06
CA GLY A 303 5.16 3.16 -11.84
C GLY A 303 5.05 3.72 -10.41
N THR A 304 5.52 3.01 -9.38
CA THR A 304 5.53 3.53 -7.99
C THR A 304 6.51 4.68 -7.78
N VAL A 305 6.10 5.75 -7.08
CA VAL A 305 6.91 6.91 -6.69
C VAL A 305 6.91 7.08 -5.17
N GLN A 306 8.08 7.29 -4.56
CA GLN A 306 8.23 7.48 -3.10
C GLN A 306 8.95 8.82 -2.84
N ILE A 307 8.45 9.64 -1.91
CA ILE A 307 8.96 11.00 -1.63
C ILE A 307 9.21 11.14 -0.13
N ASN A 308 10.43 11.52 0.27
CA ASN A 308 10.77 11.85 1.66
C ASN A 308 10.95 13.35 1.82
N PHE A 309 10.32 13.93 2.84
CA PHE A 309 10.36 15.37 3.11
C PHE A 309 11.41 15.65 4.18
N GLN A 310 12.47 16.37 3.80
CA GLN A 310 13.64 16.52 4.66
C GLN A 310 14.43 17.81 4.40
N PRO A 311 15.22 18.31 5.37
CA PRO A 311 16.21 19.35 5.08
C PRO A 311 17.26 18.88 4.08
N ILE A 312 17.83 19.81 3.30
CA ILE A 312 18.84 19.49 2.27
C ILE A 312 20.10 18.80 2.82
N ASN A 313 20.42 19.04 4.10
CA ASN A 313 21.58 18.46 4.78
C ASN A 313 21.23 17.23 5.63
N ALA A 314 19.96 16.82 5.68
CA ALA A 314 19.58 15.62 6.40
C ALA A 314 20.08 14.38 5.64
N PRO A 315 20.46 13.31 6.36
CA PRO A 315 20.81 12.04 5.74
C PRO A 315 19.77 11.58 4.71
N PHE A 316 20.23 11.00 3.61
CA PHE A 316 19.35 10.47 2.58
C PHE A 316 18.74 9.14 3.03
N PHE A 317 17.45 8.94 2.78
CA PHE A 317 16.82 7.63 2.92
C PHE A 317 16.72 6.91 1.56
N PRO A 318 17.41 5.77 1.38
CA PRO A 318 17.37 4.95 0.16
C PRO A 318 15.97 4.68 -0.40
N GLY A 319 15.83 4.80 -1.72
CA GLY A 319 14.57 4.50 -2.42
C GLY A 319 13.54 5.63 -2.46
N PHE A 320 13.75 6.72 -1.70
CA PHE A 320 12.84 7.86 -1.69
C PHE A 320 13.45 9.04 -2.46
N LEU A 321 12.66 9.67 -3.32
CA LEU A 321 12.99 10.96 -3.90
C LEU A 321 12.98 12.02 -2.79
N MET A 322 13.99 12.87 -2.74
CA MET A 322 14.09 13.91 -1.73
C MET A 322 13.26 15.12 -2.12
N ASP A 323 12.40 15.59 -1.21
CA ASP A 323 11.80 16.92 -1.26
C ASP A 323 12.39 17.78 -0.15
N VAL A 324 13.18 18.79 -0.54
CA VAL A 324 13.87 19.70 0.37
C VAL A 324 13.07 20.95 0.73
N GLY A 325 11.78 20.96 0.41
CA GLY A 325 10.94 22.14 0.55
C GLY A 325 11.00 23.08 -0.64
N ASP A 326 11.48 22.65 -1.80
CA ASP A 326 11.51 23.54 -2.98
C ASP A 326 10.13 23.74 -3.61
N ALA A 327 9.90 24.90 -4.22
CA ALA A 327 8.68 25.15 -4.99
C ALA A 327 8.59 24.19 -6.17
N PHE A 328 7.38 23.81 -6.59
CA PHE A 328 7.13 22.86 -7.67
C PHE A 328 7.92 23.23 -8.94
N ALA A 329 8.77 22.31 -9.37
CA ALA A 329 9.57 22.45 -10.57
C ALA A 329 10.02 21.06 -11.06
N ASN A 330 10.56 21.01 -12.28
CA ASN A 330 11.30 19.83 -12.74
C ASN A 330 12.56 19.66 -11.86
N ARG A 331 12.76 18.46 -11.31
CA ARG A 331 13.87 18.15 -10.41
C ARG A 331 15.09 17.56 -11.11
N GLY A 332 15.04 17.35 -12.42
CA GLY A 332 16.12 16.75 -13.19
C GLY A 332 16.30 15.24 -12.96
N ASN A 333 15.41 14.62 -12.18
CA ASN A 333 15.40 13.19 -11.85
C ASN A 333 14.27 12.43 -12.56
N GLY A 334 13.71 13.01 -13.62
CA GLY A 334 12.57 12.45 -14.36
C GLY A 334 11.20 12.81 -13.77
N TYR A 335 11.14 13.49 -12.62
CA TYR A 335 9.89 13.95 -12.01
C TYR A 335 9.87 15.47 -11.82
N GLY A 336 8.68 16.04 -11.93
CA GLY A 336 8.39 17.40 -11.49
C GLY A 336 7.55 17.34 -10.23
N TYR A 337 8.06 17.84 -9.10
CA TYR A 337 7.34 17.84 -7.84
C TYR A 337 7.78 18.99 -6.94
N GLY A 338 6.99 19.34 -5.93
CA GLY A 338 7.33 20.36 -4.94
C GLY A 338 6.14 21.11 -4.40
N TRP A 339 6.43 22.15 -3.64
CA TRP A 339 5.44 22.94 -2.90
C TRP A 339 4.82 24.05 -3.75
N SER A 340 3.60 24.48 -3.39
CA SER A 340 2.94 25.64 -4.00
C SER A 340 3.74 26.95 -3.83
N SER A 341 4.64 27.00 -2.85
CA SER A 341 5.67 28.04 -2.68
C SER A 341 6.87 27.47 -1.93
N HIS A 342 8.04 28.10 -2.05
CA HIS A 342 9.26 27.62 -1.39
C HIS A 342 9.05 27.49 0.14
N ASN A 343 9.45 26.33 0.66
CA ASN A 343 9.15 25.82 2.00
C ASN A 343 10.37 25.23 2.72
N ALA A 344 11.59 25.36 2.18
CA ALA A 344 12.79 24.72 2.71
C ALA A 344 13.07 25.07 4.19
N THR A 345 12.78 26.30 4.61
CA THR A 345 12.93 26.76 6.00
C THR A 345 12.00 26.06 6.99
N ASN A 346 11.01 25.33 6.49
CA ASN A 346 10.02 24.57 7.25
C ASN A 346 10.22 23.05 7.16
N THR A 347 11.36 22.59 6.65
CA THR A 347 11.78 21.18 6.78
C THR A 347 12.49 20.98 8.11
N ARG A 348 12.36 19.82 8.73
CA ARG A 348 13.02 19.49 10.01
C ARG A 348 13.60 18.10 9.95
N ASP A 349 14.71 17.96 10.63
CA ASP A 349 15.34 16.71 11.00
C ASP A 349 15.49 16.78 12.52
N ARG A 350 14.84 15.87 13.25
CA ARG A 350 14.81 15.94 14.71
C ARG A 350 16.04 15.31 15.36
N ASN A 351 16.77 14.45 14.65
CA ASN A 351 17.85 13.64 15.22
C ASN A 351 17.38 12.89 16.48
N ALA A 352 16.16 12.36 16.46
CA ALA A 352 15.55 11.71 17.61
C ALA A 352 15.89 10.22 17.64
N GLY A 353 16.43 9.75 18.78
CA GLY A 353 16.80 8.34 18.95
C GLY A 353 15.63 7.35 18.90
N ASP A 354 14.39 7.83 19.12
CA ASP A 354 13.18 7.03 19.06
C ASP A 354 12.55 6.98 17.64
N ALA A 355 13.11 7.71 16.67
CA ALA A 355 12.68 7.61 15.28
C ALA A 355 13.17 6.27 14.68
N PRO A 356 12.28 5.45 14.08
CA PRO A 356 12.68 4.16 13.50
C PRO A 356 13.74 4.27 12.40
N ASP A 357 13.66 5.32 11.58
CA ASP A 357 14.63 5.66 10.55
C ASP A 357 14.50 7.13 10.14
N GLN A 358 15.37 7.57 9.22
CA GLN A 358 15.44 8.97 8.78
C GLN A 358 14.11 9.52 8.22
N ARG A 359 13.26 8.70 7.59
CA ARG A 359 11.96 9.16 7.07
C ARG A 359 10.96 9.51 8.18
N TYR A 360 11.12 8.86 9.33
CA TYR A 360 10.33 9.16 10.52
C TYR A 360 10.95 10.29 11.34
N ASP A 361 12.24 10.56 11.17
CA ASP A 361 12.95 11.64 11.85
C ASP A 361 12.82 13.00 11.13
N THR A 362 12.61 12.96 9.81
CA THR A 362 12.45 14.14 8.97
C THR A 362 11.00 14.42 8.60
N PHE A 363 10.66 15.70 8.43
CA PHE A 363 9.37 16.11 7.89
C PHE A 363 9.40 17.54 7.33
N ALA A 364 8.33 17.94 6.66
CA ALA A 364 8.07 19.33 6.27
C ALA A 364 6.72 19.82 6.81
N PHE A 365 6.68 21.03 7.39
CA PHE A 365 5.42 21.64 7.80
C PHE A 365 4.62 22.10 6.59
N MET A 366 3.32 21.78 6.58
CA MET A 366 2.40 22.25 5.53
C MET A 366 1.73 23.59 5.86
N GLN A 367 1.70 24.00 7.14
CA GLN A 367 0.92 25.16 7.60
C GLN A 367 1.75 26.21 8.36
N ARG A 368 3.07 26.03 8.45
CA ARG A 368 3.92 26.93 9.22
C ARG A 368 4.20 28.22 8.43
N GLY A 369 3.71 29.34 8.96
CA GLY A 369 3.80 30.67 8.36
C GLY A 369 2.82 30.92 7.21
N ALA A 370 2.50 29.90 6.42
CA ALA A 370 1.45 29.91 5.41
C ALA A 370 0.95 28.47 5.17
N ALA A 371 -0.31 28.33 4.74
CA ALA A 371 -0.82 27.06 4.23
C ALA A 371 -0.21 26.79 2.85
N ARG A 372 0.31 25.57 2.67
CA ARG A 372 0.95 25.13 1.43
C ARG A 372 0.44 23.75 1.04
N SER A 373 0.40 23.55 -0.26
CA SER A 373 0.08 22.29 -0.92
C SER A 373 1.35 21.73 -1.52
N TRP A 374 1.42 20.42 -1.69
CA TRP A 374 2.52 19.76 -2.38
C TRP A 374 2.00 18.99 -3.58
N GLU A 375 2.71 19.05 -4.71
CA GLU A 375 2.29 18.44 -5.96
C GLU A 375 3.39 17.58 -6.59
N ILE A 376 2.98 16.58 -7.38
CA ILE A 376 3.85 15.85 -8.32
C ILE A 376 3.16 15.62 -9.65
N ALA A 377 3.85 15.88 -10.76
CA ALA A 377 3.37 15.61 -12.12
C ALA A 377 3.33 14.09 -12.36
N LEU A 378 2.13 13.57 -12.63
CA LEU A 378 1.86 12.17 -12.92
C LEU A 378 0.78 12.06 -14.00
N PRO A 379 0.83 11.04 -14.88
CA PRO A 379 -0.24 10.82 -15.85
C PRO A 379 -1.61 10.66 -15.18
N ASN A 380 -2.66 11.16 -15.84
CA ASN A 380 -4.05 10.92 -15.41
C ASN A 380 -4.33 9.43 -15.22
N GLY A 381 -4.94 9.07 -14.10
CA GLY A 381 -5.13 7.68 -13.71
C GLY A 381 -5.51 7.54 -12.25
N HIS A 382 -5.67 6.30 -11.80
CA HIS A 382 -5.90 5.99 -10.39
C HIS A 382 -4.59 5.62 -9.72
N TYR A 383 -4.41 6.08 -8.49
CA TYR A 383 -3.22 5.84 -7.69
C TYR A 383 -3.61 5.53 -6.25
N GLU A 384 -3.01 4.52 -5.66
CA GLU A 384 -3.00 4.33 -4.22
C GLU A 384 -1.91 5.24 -3.62
N VAL A 385 -2.31 6.16 -2.76
CA VAL A 385 -1.44 7.13 -2.09
C VAL A 385 -1.38 6.78 -0.62
N THR A 386 -0.18 6.49 -0.14
CA THR A 386 0.13 6.29 1.28
C THR A 386 0.87 7.53 1.78
N ILE A 387 0.40 8.11 2.89
CA ILE A 387 1.02 9.29 3.50
C ILE A 387 1.35 8.95 4.95
N VAL A 388 2.56 9.29 5.38
CA VAL A 388 2.95 9.27 6.78
C VAL A 388 3.15 10.70 7.27
N ALA A 389 2.40 11.06 8.31
CA ALA A 389 2.44 12.36 8.96
C ALA A 389 2.94 12.20 10.40
N GLY A 390 3.94 12.98 10.81
CA GLY A 390 4.48 12.82 12.15
C GLY A 390 5.63 13.76 12.49
N ASP A 391 6.00 13.73 13.77
CA ASP A 391 7.15 14.43 14.34
C ASP A 391 7.68 13.60 15.49
N ALA A 392 8.95 13.20 15.42
CA ALA A 392 9.58 12.33 16.40
C ALA A 392 9.58 12.90 17.83
N ILE A 393 9.43 14.23 17.98
CA ILE A 393 9.51 14.89 19.30
C ILE A 393 8.15 15.43 19.74
N THR A 394 7.36 16.01 18.85
CA THR A 394 6.16 16.78 19.25
C THR A 394 4.84 16.12 18.86
N THR A 395 3.82 16.30 19.71
CA THR A 395 2.46 15.75 19.51
C THR A 395 1.40 16.86 19.35
N ASN A 396 1.83 18.10 19.09
CA ASN A 396 0.98 19.29 19.05
C ASN A 396 0.33 19.53 17.67
N SER A 397 -0.18 18.47 17.04
CA SER A 397 -0.75 18.51 15.69
C SER A 397 -2.15 17.89 15.66
N ILE A 398 -2.94 18.28 14.68
CA ILE A 398 -4.14 17.58 14.24
C ILE A 398 -3.89 17.26 12.77
N TYR A 399 -3.47 16.03 12.49
CA TYR A 399 -3.15 15.60 11.14
C TYR A 399 -4.43 15.34 10.38
N LYS A 400 -4.75 16.20 9.40
CA LYS A 400 -5.80 15.95 8.41
C LYS A 400 -5.25 16.29 7.04
N ILE A 401 -4.87 15.28 6.25
CA ILE A 401 -4.17 15.45 4.97
C ILE A 401 -4.98 14.76 3.89
N ALA A 402 -5.24 15.48 2.80
CA ALA A 402 -5.99 14.97 1.66
C ALA A 402 -5.10 14.84 0.43
N ALA A 403 -5.43 13.89 -0.44
CA ALA A 403 -4.85 13.72 -1.77
C ALA A 403 -5.99 13.78 -2.80
N GLU A 404 -5.90 14.65 -3.81
CA GLU A 404 -7.01 14.93 -4.75
C GLU A 404 -8.35 15.23 -4.05
N GLY A 405 -8.30 15.87 -2.88
CA GLY A 405 -9.48 16.13 -2.04
C GLY A 405 -10.01 14.92 -1.24
N VAL A 406 -9.46 13.72 -1.41
CA VAL A 406 -9.78 12.53 -0.61
C VAL A 406 -8.97 12.56 0.69
N LEU A 407 -9.64 12.50 1.85
CA LEU A 407 -8.96 12.45 3.15
C LEU A 407 -8.15 11.14 3.27
N VAL A 408 -6.84 11.26 3.47
CA VAL A 408 -5.91 10.12 3.56
C VAL A 408 -5.47 9.87 4.99
N VAL A 409 -5.06 10.93 5.70
CA VAL A 409 -4.65 10.87 7.11
C VAL A 409 -5.65 11.67 7.94
N ASP A 410 -6.16 11.09 9.02
CA ASP A 410 -6.95 11.79 10.04
C ASP A 410 -6.55 11.30 11.44
N GLY A 411 -6.06 12.19 12.28
CA GLY A 411 -5.89 11.90 13.71
C GLY A 411 -4.98 12.87 14.44
N VAL A 412 -4.80 12.59 15.73
CA VAL A 412 -3.99 13.40 16.66
C VAL A 412 -2.85 12.53 17.18
N PRO A 413 -1.58 12.92 17.00
CA PRO A 413 -0.45 12.16 17.52
C PRO A 413 -0.43 12.18 19.04
N THR A 414 0.09 11.10 19.62
CA THR A 414 0.35 10.97 21.06
C THR A 414 1.81 10.62 21.29
N SER A 415 2.27 10.62 22.56
CA SER A 415 3.64 10.20 22.89
C SER A 415 3.95 8.77 22.45
N ASN A 416 2.92 7.92 22.35
CA ASN A 416 3.02 6.51 21.98
C ASN A 416 2.75 6.28 20.48
N THR A 417 2.16 7.26 19.79
CA THR A 417 1.80 7.18 18.36
C THR A 417 2.12 8.52 17.71
N ARG A 418 3.41 8.73 17.43
CA ARG A 418 3.94 10.01 16.93
C ARG A 418 3.76 10.20 15.42
N TRP A 419 3.58 9.09 14.71
CA TRP A 419 3.35 9.05 13.28
C TRP A 419 2.03 8.37 12.98
N LEU A 420 1.26 8.97 12.09
CA LEU A 420 0.00 8.44 11.58
C LEU A 420 0.22 8.10 10.12
N LEU A 421 -0.17 6.89 9.75
CA LEU A 421 -0.16 6.40 8.38
C LEU A 421 -1.59 6.40 7.86
N GLY A 422 -1.76 6.96 6.67
CA GLY A 422 -3.02 6.95 5.94
C GLY A 422 -2.80 6.40 4.54
N LYS A 423 -3.82 5.74 3.99
CA LYS A 423 -3.79 5.18 2.64
C LYS A 423 -5.15 5.37 1.97
N ALA A 424 -5.15 5.85 0.73
CA ALA A 424 -6.37 5.99 -0.07
C ALA A 424 -6.09 5.82 -1.57
N VAL A 425 -7.08 5.37 -2.34
CA VAL A 425 -7.02 5.42 -3.80
C VAL A 425 -7.63 6.75 -4.28
N VAL A 426 -6.91 7.45 -5.14
CA VAL A 426 -7.29 8.76 -5.68
C VAL A 426 -7.23 8.75 -7.20
N ARG A 427 -7.93 9.69 -7.84
CA ARG A 427 -7.98 9.83 -9.30
C ARG A 427 -7.37 11.17 -9.72
N ILE A 428 -6.29 11.10 -10.48
CA ILE A 428 -5.64 12.25 -11.11
C ILE A 428 -6.34 12.56 -12.44
N THR A 429 -6.73 13.82 -12.65
CA THR A 429 -7.47 14.25 -13.85
C THR A 429 -6.83 15.42 -14.61
N ASP A 430 -5.88 16.12 -13.99
CA ASP A 430 -5.22 17.32 -14.51
C ASP A 430 -3.70 17.14 -14.74
N GLY A 431 -3.21 15.91 -14.61
CA GLY A 431 -1.80 15.55 -14.75
C GLY A 431 -0.95 15.81 -13.51
N ARG A 432 -1.57 16.08 -12.35
CA ARG A 432 -0.87 16.28 -11.08
C ARG A 432 -1.57 15.55 -9.94
N LEU A 433 -0.77 14.94 -9.06
CA LEU A 433 -1.24 14.58 -7.73
C LEU A 433 -1.01 15.78 -6.81
N THR A 434 -2.05 16.21 -6.11
CA THR A 434 -2.07 17.32 -5.17
C THR A 434 -2.34 16.81 -3.75
N ILE A 435 -1.47 17.19 -2.82
CA ILE A 435 -1.55 16.88 -1.40
C ILE A 435 -1.83 18.17 -0.63
N ASP A 436 -2.92 18.17 0.12
CA ASP A 436 -3.49 19.36 0.74
C ASP A 436 -3.78 19.20 2.23
N ASN A 437 -3.88 20.36 2.90
CA ASN A 437 -4.39 20.44 4.25
C ASN A 437 -5.91 20.30 4.24
N ALA A 438 -6.44 19.23 4.81
CA ALA A 438 -7.89 19.04 4.88
C ALA A 438 -8.51 19.94 5.98
N PRO A 439 -9.82 20.26 5.91
CA PRO A 439 -10.50 21.08 6.91
C PRO A 439 -10.33 20.56 8.34
N GLY A 440 -10.06 21.47 9.28
CA GLY A 440 -9.81 21.14 10.68
C GLY A 440 -8.40 20.62 10.99
N SER A 441 -7.52 20.53 10.00
CA SER A 441 -6.09 20.28 10.23
C SER A 441 -5.44 21.42 11.01
N SER A 442 -4.47 21.06 11.84
CA SER A 442 -3.62 22.03 12.53
C SER A 442 -2.21 21.49 12.61
N ASN A 443 -1.23 22.29 12.21
CA ASN A 443 0.18 21.95 12.25
C ASN A 443 0.49 20.61 11.54
N ASN A 444 -0.07 20.42 10.34
CA ASN A 444 0.22 19.29 9.46
C ASN A 444 1.71 19.21 9.13
N LYS A 445 2.22 17.98 9.14
CA LYS A 445 3.62 17.64 8.84
C LYS A 445 3.64 16.43 7.93
N LEU A 446 4.29 16.55 6.78
CA LEU A 446 4.53 15.42 5.88
C LEU A 446 5.90 14.82 6.19
N GLY A 447 5.94 13.55 6.56
CA GLY A 447 7.18 12.78 6.68
C GLY A 447 7.58 12.21 5.33
N PHE A 448 6.75 11.30 4.81
CA PHE A 448 6.96 10.71 3.50
C PHE A 448 5.66 10.25 2.83
N ILE A 449 5.71 10.05 1.52
CA ILE A 449 4.57 9.64 0.68
C ILE A 449 5.01 8.49 -0.24
N GLU A 450 4.13 7.51 -0.43
CA GLU A 450 4.26 6.49 -1.47
C GLU A 450 3.06 6.56 -2.41
N ILE A 451 3.30 6.51 -3.72
CA ILE A 451 2.31 6.69 -4.77
C ILE A 451 2.44 5.51 -5.71
N VAL A 452 1.47 4.59 -5.67
CA VAL A 452 1.46 3.39 -6.50
C VAL A 452 0.36 3.56 -7.53
N PRO A 453 0.62 3.44 -8.85
CA PRO A 453 -0.46 3.36 -9.80
C PRO A 453 -1.40 2.25 -9.34
N SER A 454 -2.70 2.51 -9.32
CA SER A 454 -3.73 1.53 -8.99
C SER A 454 -4.51 1.19 -10.26
N PRO A 455 -5.05 -0.03 -10.43
CA PRO A 455 -6.15 -0.18 -11.38
C PRO A 455 -7.27 0.76 -10.92
N ALA A 456 -8.15 1.22 -11.82
CA ALA A 456 -9.46 1.67 -11.30
C ALA A 456 -9.96 0.56 -10.37
N LEU A 457 -10.45 0.92 -9.17
CA LEU A 457 -10.95 -0.06 -8.19
C LEU A 457 -11.69 -1.16 -8.96
N ALA A 458 -11.28 -2.42 -8.79
CA ALA A 458 -12.00 -3.52 -9.40
C ALA A 458 -13.44 -3.38 -8.94
N GLU A 459 -14.33 -3.00 -9.85
CA GLU A 459 -15.75 -3.18 -9.59
C GLU A 459 -15.94 -4.67 -9.23
N PRO A 460 -16.77 -4.98 -8.22
CA PRO A 460 -17.18 -6.36 -7.97
C PRO A 460 -17.63 -7.01 -9.30
N PRO A 461 -17.43 -8.32 -9.49
CA PRO A 461 -17.60 -9.00 -10.78
C PRO A 461 -18.91 -8.57 -11.43
N ASN A 462 -18.81 -8.07 -12.68
CA ASN A 462 -19.91 -7.60 -13.52
C ASN A 462 -21.21 -8.36 -13.25
N VAL A 463 -22.06 -7.80 -12.37
CA VAL A 463 -23.50 -7.97 -12.51
C VAL A 463 -23.84 -7.16 -13.75
N PRO A 464 -24.49 -7.73 -14.78
CA PRO A 464 -24.81 -6.98 -15.99
C PRO A 464 -25.60 -5.73 -15.59
N THR A 465 -24.96 -4.57 -15.73
CA THR A 465 -25.59 -3.27 -15.59
C THR A 465 -26.47 -3.05 -16.80
N ASN A 466 -27.71 -3.52 -16.71
CA ASN A 466 -28.79 -2.82 -17.39
C ASN A 466 -28.84 -1.42 -16.79
N THR A 467 -28.21 -0.44 -17.43
CA THR A 467 -28.49 0.97 -17.20
C THR A 467 -29.95 1.23 -17.56
N LEU A 468 -30.86 1.01 -16.61
CA LEU A 468 -32.13 1.69 -16.58
C LEU A 468 -31.87 3.07 -16.02
N SER A 469 -31.90 4.07 -16.90
CA SER A 469 -32.20 5.45 -16.53
C SER A 469 -33.50 5.44 -15.71
N MET A 470 -33.39 5.44 -14.39
CA MET A 470 -34.54 5.71 -13.53
C MET A 470 -34.67 7.22 -13.42
N GLN A 471 -35.61 7.79 -14.17
CA GLN A 471 -36.11 9.15 -13.94
C GLN A 471 -36.75 9.21 -12.55
N THR A 472 -35.97 9.44 -11.51
CA THR A 472 -36.51 10.08 -10.31
C THR A 472 -36.61 11.55 -10.65
N SER A 473 -37.78 12.17 -10.51
CA SER A 473 -37.95 13.62 -10.61
C SER A 473 -38.14 14.19 -9.20
N LEU A 474 -37.18 14.96 -8.69
CA LEU A 474 -37.28 15.73 -7.48
C LEU A 474 -38.04 17.03 -7.79
N ASN A 475 -39.26 17.14 -7.28
CA ASN A 475 -40.05 18.36 -7.39
C ASN A 475 -39.95 19.16 -6.10
N VAL A 476 -39.65 20.44 -6.21
CA VAL A 476 -39.61 21.36 -5.06
C VAL A 476 -40.69 22.43 -5.25
N THR A 477 -41.55 22.61 -4.25
CA THR A 477 -42.62 23.60 -4.26
C THR A 477 -42.65 24.38 -2.95
N MET A 478 -43.06 25.65 -2.97
CA MET A 478 -43.28 26.40 -1.73
C MET A 478 -44.68 26.11 -1.20
N ASN A 479 -44.81 25.88 0.11
CA ASN A 479 -46.10 25.88 0.80
C ASN A 479 -46.07 26.85 2.00
N ALA A 480 -47.18 26.99 2.70
CA ALA A 480 -47.30 27.89 3.86
C ALA A 480 -46.32 27.58 5.02
N ASN A 481 -45.69 26.40 5.00
CA ASN A 481 -44.87 25.87 6.08
C ASN A 481 -43.38 25.74 5.70
N GLY A 482 -42.98 26.00 4.44
CA GLY A 482 -41.58 25.85 3.99
C GLY A 482 -41.44 25.39 2.53
N ALA A 483 -40.27 24.87 2.17
CA ALA A 483 -40.04 24.22 0.88
C ALA A 483 -40.41 22.74 0.96
N ARG A 484 -41.44 22.33 0.22
CA ARG A 484 -41.86 20.93 0.09
C ARG A 484 -41.10 20.26 -1.05
N LEU A 485 -40.46 19.13 -0.74
CA LEU A 485 -39.74 18.27 -1.66
C LEU A 485 -40.54 16.98 -1.86
N ASP A 486 -40.76 16.60 -3.11
CA ASP A 486 -41.46 15.38 -3.51
C ASP A 486 -40.62 14.61 -4.52
N TRP A 487 -40.45 13.30 -4.31
CA TRP A 487 -39.80 12.43 -5.28
C TRP A 487 -40.46 11.05 -5.28
N ALA A 488 -40.20 10.30 -6.36
CA ALA A 488 -40.76 8.98 -6.55
C ALA A 488 -39.71 8.01 -7.05
N LEU A 489 -39.72 6.79 -6.50
CA LEU A 489 -38.98 5.65 -7.01
C LEU A 489 -39.94 4.69 -7.73
N PRO A 490 -39.47 3.92 -8.73
CA PRO A 490 -40.22 2.76 -9.20
C PRO A 490 -40.49 1.77 -8.07
N GLY A 491 -41.64 1.10 -8.11
CA GLY A 491 -42.06 0.13 -7.10
C GLY A 491 -41.04 -0.97 -6.84
N GLY A 492 -40.74 -1.26 -5.57
CA GLY A 492 -39.85 -2.36 -5.17
C GLY A 492 -38.35 -2.02 -5.17
N VAL A 493 -37.96 -0.82 -5.62
CA VAL A 493 -36.55 -0.38 -5.67
C VAL A 493 -35.94 -0.24 -4.29
N SER A 494 -36.70 0.25 -3.30
CA SER A 494 -36.18 0.37 -1.93
C SER A 494 -35.85 -1.00 -1.33
N GLN A 495 -36.66 -2.02 -1.59
CA GLN A 495 -36.43 -3.38 -1.11
C GLN A 495 -35.29 -4.07 -1.87
N ALA A 496 -35.23 -3.93 -3.19
CA ALA A 496 -34.19 -4.56 -4.00
C ALA A 496 -32.78 -4.04 -3.68
N ASN A 497 -32.68 -2.77 -3.28
CA ASN A 497 -31.41 -2.10 -2.99
C ASN A 497 -31.20 -1.81 -1.50
N ASN A 498 -31.95 -2.46 -0.60
CA ASN A 498 -31.86 -2.29 0.85
C ASN A 498 -31.91 -0.82 1.34
N ILE A 499 -32.64 0.05 0.63
CA ILE A 499 -32.77 1.46 0.99
C ILE A 499 -33.62 1.58 2.25
N VAL A 500 -33.00 1.99 3.36
CA VAL A 500 -33.63 2.17 4.68
C VAL A 500 -34.03 3.62 4.97
N GLY A 501 -33.63 4.58 4.12
CA GLY A 501 -33.98 5.99 4.27
C GLY A 501 -33.33 6.90 3.24
N PHE A 502 -33.47 8.21 3.45
CA PHE A 502 -32.83 9.23 2.60
C PHE A 502 -32.22 10.34 3.45
N HIS A 503 -31.09 10.89 3.00
CA HIS A 503 -30.55 12.14 3.48
C HIS A 503 -30.87 13.26 2.48
N ILE A 504 -31.24 14.42 3.02
CA ILE A 504 -31.51 15.62 2.25
C ILE A 504 -30.50 16.68 2.66
N PHE A 505 -29.84 17.25 1.66
CA PHE A 505 -28.87 18.31 1.84
C PHE A 505 -29.31 19.56 1.11
N ARG A 506 -28.98 20.73 1.67
CA ARG A 506 -29.23 22.03 1.04
C ARG A 506 -28.01 22.93 1.07
N SER A 507 -27.93 23.85 0.11
CA SER A 507 -26.94 24.93 0.06
C SER A 507 -27.56 26.19 -0.53
N ASN A 508 -27.14 27.36 -0.03
CA ASN A 508 -27.47 28.68 -0.56
C ASN A 508 -26.32 29.31 -1.37
N SER A 509 -25.28 28.53 -1.68
CA SER A 509 -24.14 28.95 -2.50
C SER A 509 -24.52 28.99 -3.98
N ALA A 510 -24.04 30.01 -4.70
CA ALA A 510 -24.21 30.13 -6.15
C ALA A 510 -23.30 29.16 -6.95
N ARG A 511 -22.41 28.43 -6.27
CA ARG A 511 -21.49 27.47 -6.88
C ARG A 511 -22.25 26.22 -7.35
N ARG A 512 -21.92 25.76 -8.56
CA ARG A 512 -22.70 24.75 -9.30
C ARG A 512 -22.02 23.38 -9.40
N ASP A 513 -20.84 23.22 -8.81
CA ASP A 513 -20.03 22.00 -8.93
C ASP A 513 -20.24 21.04 -7.76
N HIS A 514 -20.66 19.82 -8.10
CA HIS A 514 -21.02 18.78 -7.13
C HIS A 514 -19.81 18.25 -6.32
N ALA A 515 -18.60 18.37 -6.87
CA ALA A 515 -17.38 17.81 -6.29
C ALA A 515 -16.79 18.66 -5.14
N GLN A 516 -17.06 19.96 -5.08
CA GLN A 516 -16.56 20.85 -4.02
C GLN A 516 -17.50 21.01 -2.82
N LEU A 517 -18.72 20.43 -2.88
CA LEU A 517 -19.78 20.65 -1.88
C LEU A 517 -19.65 19.80 -0.61
N LEU A 518 -18.64 18.92 -0.49
CA LEU A 518 -18.43 18.08 0.69
C LEU A 518 -17.72 18.80 1.86
N THR A 519 -17.65 20.14 1.80
CA THR A 519 -17.19 20.99 2.90
C THR A 519 -18.37 21.56 3.69
N SER A 520 -18.11 22.32 4.76
CA SER A 520 -19.06 22.82 5.78
C SER A 520 -20.25 23.70 5.29
N GLU A 521 -20.55 23.71 4.00
CA GLU A 521 -21.61 24.51 3.37
C GLU A 521 -22.93 23.73 3.15
N LEU A 522 -22.95 22.40 3.30
CA LEU A 522 -24.18 21.61 3.23
C LEU A 522 -24.82 21.48 4.61
N ILE A 523 -26.05 21.99 4.75
CA ILE A 523 -26.86 21.74 5.94
C ILE A 523 -27.64 20.43 5.71
N ARG A 524 -27.35 19.41 6.53
CA ARG A 524 -28.15 18.18 6.60
C ARG A 524 -29.45 18.51 7.33
N VAL A 525 -30.57 18.48 6.61
CA VAL A 525 -31.88 18.91 7.13
C VAL A 525 -32.76 17.76 7.62
N SER A 526 -32.35 16.49 7.41
CA SER A 526 -32.98 15.32 8.05
C SER A 526 -32.03 14.11 8.12
N GLN A 527 -32.21 13.28 9.15
CA GLN A 527 -31.53 12.00 9.34
C GLN A 527 -32.43 10.78 9.07
N LYS A 528 -33.76 10.95 8.90
CA LYS A 528 -34.69 9.83 8.66
C LYS A 528 -36.11 10.15 8.16
N ASP A 529 -36.47 11.41 7.90
CA ASP A 529 -37.87 11.86 7.92
C ASP A 529 -38.60 11.90 6.56
N ALA A 530 -38.12 11.16 5.56
CA ALA A 530 -38.85 11.00 4.31
C ALA A 530 -40.01 10.02 4.51
N VAL A 531 -41.24 10.51 4.66
CA VAL A 531 -42.43 9.66 4.84
C VAL A 531 -42.88 9.11 3.49
N ARG A 532 -43.04 7.78 3.40
CA ARG A 532 -43.62 7.12 2.22
C ARG A 532 -45.10 7.52 2.12
N ALA A 533 -45.47 8.21 1.05
CA ALA A 533 -46.84 8.70 0.85
C ALA A 533 -47.82 7.56 0.51
N ASN A 534 -47.33 6.42 0.00
CA ASN A 534 -48.12 5.24 -0.35
C ASN A 534 -47.65 4.02 0.48
N ASN A 535 -48.50 3.52 1.39
CA ASN A 535 -48.14 2.44 2.33
C ASN A 535 -48.29 1.00 1.79
N ALA A 536 -48.47 0.81 0.48
CA ALA A 536 -48.58 -0.54 -0.10
C ALA A 536 -47.19 -1.12 -0.46
N PRO A 537 -46.78 -2.30 0.07
CA PRO A 537 -45.45 -2.88 -0.13
C PRO A 537 -45.04 -3.09 -1.60
N ASN A 538 -46.02 -3.18 -2.51
CA ASN A 538 -45.83 -3.46 -3.94
C ASN A 538 -46.49 -2.40 -4.85
N ALA A 539 -46.65 -1.16 -4.37
CA ALA A 539 -47.14 -0.08 -5.23
C ALA A 539 -46.21 0.08 -6.44
N PRO A 540 -46.73 0.30 -7.66
CA PRO A 540 -45.90 0.45 -8.86
C PRO A 540 -44.96 1.67 -8.80
N VAL A 541 -45.21 2.59 -7.86
CA VAL A 541 -44.39 3.77 -7.57
C VAL A 541 -44.37 4.00 -6.06
N GLU A 542 -43.17 4.21 -5.51
CA GLU A 542 -42.92 4.58 -4.11
C GLU A 542 -42.67 6.08 -4.03
N SER A 543 -43.64 6.83 -3.51
CA SER A 543 -43.53 8.29 -3.39
C SER A 543 -43.12 8.70 -1.98
N TYR A 544 -42.27 9.71 -1.89
CA TYR A 544 -41.75 10.26 -0.65
C TYR A 544 -41.88 11.78 -0.66
N SER A 545 -42.05 12.36 0.54
CA SER A 545 -42.07 13.82 0.69
C SER A 545 -41.39 14.29 1.97
N PHE A 546 -40.85 15.51 1.91
CA PHE A 546 -40.21 16.20 3.04
C PHE A 546 -40.53 17.70 2.97
N VAL A 547 -40.59 18.41 4.11
CA VAL A 547 -40.77 19.86 4.14
C VAL A 547 -39.61 20.49 4.91
N ASP A 548 -38.79 21.28 4.23
CA ASP A 548 -37.78 22.13 4.87
C ASP A 548 -38.44 23.41 5.39
N THR A 549 -38.71 23.43 6.69
CA THR A 549 -39.29 24.57 7.41
C THR A 549 -38.25 25.62 7.80
N THR A 550 -36.96 25.35 7.57
CA THR A 550 -35.83 26.15 8.07
C THR A 550 -35.28 27.12 7.03
N ILE A 551 -35.99 27.31 5.91
CA ILE A 551 -35.59 28.22 4.84
C ILE A 551 -35.81 29.68 5.24
N GLN A 552 -34.90 30.53 4.78
CA GLN A 552 -35.01 31.98 4.98
C GLN A 552 -35.65 32.67 3.78
N THR A 553 -36.31 33.80 4.06
CA THR A 553 -36.96 34.60 3.03
C THR A 553 -35.92 35.27 2.10
N ASN A 554 -36.21 35.36 0.80
CA ASN A 554 -35.32 35.93 -0.23
C ASN A 554 -33.94 35.27 -0.38
N VAL A 555 -33.79 34.00 0.02
CA VAL A 555 -32.57 33.22 -0.21
C VAL A 555 -32.87 32.11 -1.21
N GLU A 556 -31.97 31.93 -2.18
CA GLU A 556 -32.04 30.83 -3.14
C GLU A 556 -31.35 29.59 -2.58
N TYR A 557 -31.99 28.43 -2.74
CA TYR A 557 -31.46 27.16 -2.25
C TYR A 557 -31.41 26.11 -3.36
N ASN A 558 -30.36 25.30 -3.34
CA ASN A 558 -30.21 24.06 -4.10
C ASN A 558 -30.39 22.88 -3.14
N TYR A 559 -31.11 21.85 -3.58
CA TYR A 559 -31.35 20.63 -2.80
C TYR A 559 -30.79 19.39 -3.48
N TRP A 560 -30.29 18.46 -2.67
CA TRP A 560 -29.82 17.14 -3.08
C TRP A 560 -30.45 16.06 -2.22
N LEU A 561 -30.85 14.98 -2.89
CA LEU A 561 -31.40 13.77 -2.27
C LEU A 561 -30.40 12.62 -2.39
N VAL A 562 -30.30 11.84 -1.33
CA VAL A 562 -29.36 10.71 -1.22
C VAL A 562 -30.09 9.53 -0.59
N ALA A 563 -30.03 8.34 -1.18
CA ALA A 563 -30.53 7.11 -0.57
C ALA A 563 -29.53 6.53 0.47
N VAL A 564 -30.06 5.90 1.52
CA VAL A 564 -29.28 5.26 2.60
C VAL A 564 -29.54 3.76 2.57
N ASP A 565 -28.48 2.95 2.46
CA ASP A 565 -28.54 1.47 2.57
C ASP A 565 -28.35 1.04 4.04
N ALA A 566 -28.99 -0.06 4.44
CA ALA A 566 -28.78 -0.78 5.70
C ALA A 566 -27.30 -1.04 6.05
N LEU A 567 -26.43 -1.26 5.07
CA LEU A 567 -24.97 -1.43 5.29
C LEU A 567 -24.23 -0.13 5.70
N SER A 568 -24.86 1.02 5.46
CA SER A 568 -24.29 2.36 5.76
C SER A 568 -24.87 3.00 7.03
N ALA A 569 -25.81 2.33 7.71
CA ALA A 569 -26.52 2.87 8.87
C ALA A 569 -25.67 3.01 10.15
N THR A 570 -24.42 2.54 10.15
CA THR A 570 -23.52 2.59 11.32
C THR A 570 -22.37 3.60 11.19
N THR A 571 -22.29 4.34 10.08
CA THR A 571 -21.26 5.37 9.87
C THR A 571 -21.91 6.74 9.76
N ASP A 572 -21.88 7.50 10.85
CA ASP A 572 -21.95 8.96 10.72
C ASP A 572 -20.66 9.41 9.99
N ILE A 573 -20.88 9.90 8.77
CA ILE A 573 -20.03 10.73 7.92
C ILE A 573 -18.79 10.08 7.26
N GLY A 574 -19.01 9.52 6.07
CA GLY A 574 -18.01 9.27 5.01
C GLY A 574 -18.71 8.75 3.74
N PRO A 575 -18.58 9.36 2.56
CA PRO A 575 -19.50 9.10 1.44
C PRO A 575 -19.11 7.83 0.67
N VAL A 576 -19.91 6.77 0.81
CA VAL A 576 -20.17 5.82 -0.28
C VAL A 576 -21.55 6.20 -0.83
N MET A 577 -21.59 6.87 -1.97
CA MET A 577 -22.80 7.56 -2.43
C MET A 577 -23.00 7.36 -3.94
N GLU A 578 -23.23 6.12 -4.34
CA GLU A 578 -23.68 5.79 -5.69
C GLU A 578 -25.02 5.05 -5.65
N SER A 579 -26.08 5.74 -5.26
CA SER A 579 -27.40 5.37 -5.77
C SER A 579 -28.35 6.57 -5.80
N LEU A 580 -28.76 6.93 -7.02
CA LEU A 580 -29.76 7.94 -7.40
C LEU A 580 -29.37 9.40 -7.14
N GLN A 581 -29.05 10.14 -8.20
CA GLN A 581 -28.87 11.60 -8.16
C GLN A 581 -29.94 12.27 -9.02
N ASP A 582 -30.75 13.13 -8.42
CA ASP A 582 -31.60 14.07 -9.15
C ASP A 582 -31.58 15.46 -8.50
N ARG A 583 -31.75 16.52 -9.30
CA ARG A 583 -31.49 17.92 -8.90
C ARG A 583 -32.65 18.85 -9.25
N ALA A 584 -33.00 19.74 -8.32
CA ALA A 584 -34.00 20.79 -8.56
C ALA A 584 -33.64 22.11 -7.87
N ARG A 585 -34.11 23.23 -8.44
CA ARG A 585 -33.78 24.61 -8.03
C ARG A 585 -35.05 25.39 -7.68
N LEU A 586 -35.02 26.20 -6.62
CA LEU A 586 -36.16 27.04 -6.22
C LEU A 586 -35.72 28.39 -5.64
N THR A 587 -36.37 29.47 -6.08
CA THR A 587 -36.15 30.84 -5.57
C THR A 587 -37.40 31.32 -4.84
N TYR A 588 -37.29 31.78 -3.58
CA TYR A 588 -38.42 32.28 -2.80
C TYR A 588 -38.55 33.81 -2.84
N PHE A 589 -39.73 34.31 -3.23
CA PHE A 589 -40.10 35.73 -3.15
C PHE A 589 -41.42 35.87 -2.37
N PRO A 590 -41.53 36.71 -1.33
CA PRO A 590 -42.81 36.97 -0.69
C PRO A 590 -43.67 37.85 -1.60
N ARG A 591 -44.87 37.39 -1.98
CA ARG A 591 -45.95 38.32 -2.32
C ARG A 591 -46.53 38.86 -1.01
N VAL A 592 -46.25 40.12 -0.72
CA VAL A 592 -47.03 40.90 0.23
C VAL A 592 -48.40 41.12 -0.41
N PHE A 593 -49.41 40.37 0.02
CA PHE A 593 -50.78 40.85 -0.09
C PHE A 593 -51.02 41.78 1.10
N ARG A 594 -50.95 43.10 0.87
CA ARG A 594 -51.81 44.01 1.61
C ARG A 594 -53.21 43.83 1.03
N ASN A 595 -54.22 43.82 1.89
CA ASN A 595 -55.64 43.78 1.51
C ASN A 595 -55.96 44.70 0.33
#